data_AF-A0A1F2SRN2-F1
#
_entry.id   AF-A0A1F2SRN2-F1
#
_cell.length_a   1.000
_cell.length_b   1.000
_cell.length_c   1.000
_cell.angle_alpha   90.00
_cell.angle_beta   90.00
_cell.angle_gamma   90.00
#
_symmetry.space_group_name_H-M   'P 1'
#
loop_
_entity.id
_entity.type
_entity.pdbx_description
1 polymer ?
#
loop_
_entity_poly.entity_id
_entity_poly.type
_entity_poly.pdbx_seq_one_letter_code
_entity_poly.pdbx_strand_id
1 'polypeptide(L)'
;MKAEIERLAPGTRVEILTVRTTGDRMREEPLSQIGGKGLFTKEIEEALLEGRAHLAVHSLKDLPTQISPGLALAAVPRREDPRDVLISRDGQRLAGLALQARVGTSSIRRAAQLKHLRPDLQIEPLRGNLDTRLRKLREGRLDAIVLAAAGLVRMGLAEQITEYFAEETFCPAVGQGALGIEARAEDAETLRALALLEDRWARVSTTAERSLLRHLG
;
A
#
# COMPACT_ATOMS: atom_id res chain seq x y z
N MET A 1 -12.06 8.40 -1.55
CA MET A 1 -11.62 9.26 -2.66
C MET A 1 -12.79 9.86 -3.41
N LYS A 2 -13.67 9.06 -4.05
CA LYS A 2 -14.90 9.56 -4.69
C LYS A 2 -15.65 10.60 -3.86
N ALA A 3 -16.07 10.23 -2.65
CA ALA A 3 -16.82 11.14 -1.77
C ALA A 3 -16.02 12.41 -1.41
N GLU A 4 -14.70 12.33 -1.34
CA GLU A 4 -13.84 13.48 -1.02
C GLU A 4 -13.74 14.45 -2.21
N ILE A 5 -13.62 13.92 -3.44
CA ILE A 5 -13.66 14.73 -4.67
C ILE A 5 -15.01 15.43 -4.79
N GLU A 6 -16.12 14.69 -4.63
CA GLU A 6 -17.47 15.25 -4.73
C GLU A 6 -17.75 16.30 -3.63
N ARG A 7 -17.09 16.19 -2.47
CA ARG A 7 -17.16 17.17 -1.38
C ARG A 7 -16.35 18.44 -1.67
N LEU A 8 -15.14 18.29 -2.23
CA LEU A 8 -14.23 19.41 -2.51
C LEU A 8 -14.59 20.17 -3.80
N ALA A 9 -15.25 19.50 -4.76
CA ALA A 9 -15.71 20.06 -6.01
C ALA A 9 -17.23 19.84 -6.18
N PRO A 10 -18.07 20.69 -5.55
CA PRO A 10 -19.52 20.58 -5.67
C PRO A 10 -19.96 20.65 -7.15
N GLY A 11 -20.83 19.72 -7.56
CA GLY A 11 -21.30 19.61 -8.94
C GLY A 11 -20.48 18.66 -9.82
N THR A 12 -19.32 18.18 -9.35
CA THR A 12 -18.58 17.09 -10.01
C THR A 12 -19.23 15.74 -9.69
N ARG A 13 -19.42 14.90 -10.72
CA ARG A 13 -19.87 13.51 -10.57
C ARG A 13 -18.70 12.56 -10.80
N VAL A 14 -18.45 11.66 -9.86
CA VAL A 14 -17.36 10.67 -9.97
C VAL A 14 -17.93 9.29 -10.30
N GLU A 15 -17.44 8.71 -11.40
CA GLU A 15 -17.73 7.35 -11.82
C GLU A 15 -16.50 6.44 -11.61
N ILE A 16 -16.74 5.21 -11.16
CA ILE A 16 -15.66 4.26 -10.84
C ILE A 16 -15.50 3.30 -12.00
N LEU A 17 -14.39 3.43 -12.73
CA LEU A 17 -13.96 2.43 -13.69
C LEU A 17 -13.18 1.32 -12.97
N THR A 18 -13.71 0.11 -12.96
CA THR A 18 -13.00 -1.05 -12.41
C THR A 18 -12.08 -1.63 -13.46
N VAL A 19 -10.77 -1.60 -13.21
CA VAL A 19 -9.74 -2.18 -14.07
C VAL A 19 -9.19 -3.44 -13.43
N ARG A 20 -9.09 -4.54 -14.19
CA ARG A 20 -8.56 -5.83 -13.71
C ARG A 20 -7.12 -6.00 -14.16
N THR A 21 -6.18 -5.92 -13.22
CA THR A 21 -4.75 -5.92 -13.50
C THR A 21 -4.20 -7.33 -13.70
N THR A 22 -3.04 -7.46 -14.34
CA THR A 22 -2.31 -8.74 -14.45
C THR A 22 -1.94 -9.28 -13.05
N GLY A 23 -1.57 -8.39 -12.12
CA GLY A 23 -1.32 -8.76 -10.72
C GLY A 23 -2.50 -9.41 -10.01
N ASP A 24 -3.74 -9.08 -10.38
CA ASP A 24 -4.95 -9.73 -9.83
C ASP A 24 -5.16 -11.16 -10.36
N ARG A 25 -4.63 -11.44 -11.56
CA ARG A 25 -4.74 -12.74 -12.24
C ARG A 25 -3.67 -13.71 -11.74
N MET A 26 -2.47 -13.22 -11.44
CA MET A 26 -1.31 -14.03 -11.03
C MET A 26 -1.21 -14.23 -9.51
N ARG A 27 -2.22 -14.88 -8.91
CA ARG A 27 -2.28 -15.08 -7.44
C ARG A 27 -1.26 -16.09 -6.90
N GLU A 28 -0.73 -16.99 -7.74
CA GLU A 28 -0.01 -18.20 -7.31
C GLU A 28 1.52 -18.13 -7.44
N GLU A 29 2.10 -17.24 -8.26
CA GLU A 29 3.56 -17.22 -8.52
C GLU A 29 4.35 -16.24 -7.61
N PRO A 30 5.50 -16.60 -7.01
CA PRO A 30 6.26 -15.75 -6.06
C PRO A 30 6.61 -14.34 -6.58
N LEU A 31 6.54 -13.31 -5.72
CA LEU A 31 6.65 -11.89 -6.12
C LEU A 31 8.08 -11.56 -6.55
N SER A 32 9.04 -12.31 -5.98
CA SER A 32 10.44 -12.33 -6.37
C SER A 32 10.69 -12.96 -7.74
N GLN A 33 9.76 -13.78 -8.24
CA GLN A 33 9.85 -14.44 -9.55
C GLN A 33 9.08 -13.70 -10.64
N ILE A 34 8.00 -12.99 -10.30
CA ILE A 34 7.21 -12.17 -11.24
C ILE A 34 7.88 -10.80 -11.45
N GLY A 35 9.19 -10.77 -11.75
CA GLY A 35 9.92 -9.52 -11.99
C GLY A 35 9.19 -8.61 -12.97
N GLY A 36 8.78 -7.42 -12.52
CA GLY A 36 8.06 -6.46 -13.36
C GLY A 36 7.67 -5.21 -12.59
N LYS A 37 8.33 -4.08 -12.89
CA LYS A 37 7.85 -2.76 -12.47
C LYS A 37 6.44 -2.56 -13.05
N GLY A 38 5.46 -2.22 -12.21
CA GLY A 38 4.10 -1.86 -12.66
C GLY A 38 3.08 -3.00 -12.78
N LEU A 39 3.30 -4.17 -12.17
CA LEU A 39 2.36 -5.32 -12.22
C LEU A 39 0.90 -4.98 -11.82
N PHE A 40 0.74 -3.99 -10.95
CA PHE A 40 -0.55 -3.51 -10.45
C PHE A 40 -0.97 -2.15 -11.01
N THR A 41 -0.15 -1.53 -11.86
CA THR A 41 -0.39 -0.17 -12.36
C THR A 41 -0.54 -0.11 -13.87
N LYS A 42 0.04 -1.04 -14.63
CA LYS A 42 0.04 -1.01 -16.10
C LYS A 42 -1.34 -0.82 -16.73
N GLU A 43 -2.31 -1.67 -16.44
CA GLU A 43 -3.64 -1.57 -17.09
C GLU A 43 -4.41 -0.30 -16.66
N ILE A 44 -4.06 0.24 -15.49
CA ILE A 44 -4.62 1.49 -14.96
C ILE A 44 -3.99 2.67 -15.71
N GLU A 45 -2.67 2.68 -15.88
CA GLU A 45 -1.92 3.68 -16.65
C GLU A 45 -2.39 3.70 -18.12
N GLU A 46 -2.61 2.54 -18.74
CA GLU A 46 -3.21 2.43 -20.09
C GLU A 46 -4.60 3.08 -20.14
N ALA A 47 -5.43 2.89 -19.10
CA ALA A 47 -6.75 3.52 -19.04
C ALA A 47 -6.68 5.06 -18.97
N LEU A 48 -5.65 5.60 -18.33
CA LEU A 48 -5.43 7.04 -18.28
C LEU A 48 -4.95 7.57 -19.64
N LEU A 49 -3.98 6.91 -20.25
CA LEU A 49 -3.41 7.32 -21.54
C LEU A 49 -4.41 7.23 -22.68
N GLU A 50 -5.30 6.23 -22.67
CA GLU A 50 -6.36 6.05 -23.67
C GLU A 50 -7.59 6.95 -23.43
N GLY A 51 -7.60 7.77 -22.37
CA GLY A 51 -8.73 8.64 -22.06
C GLY A 51 -9.96 7.91 -21.48
N ARG A 52 -9.85 6.62 -21.16
CA ARG A 52 -10.94 5.85 -20.51
C ARG A 52 -11.18 6.27 -19.05
N ALA A 53 -10.16 6.84 -18.41
CA ALA A 53 -10.24 7.44 -17.08
C ALA A 53 -9.52 8.79 -17.05
N HIS A 54 -9.93 9.67 -16.13
CA HIS A 54 -9.30 10.98 -15.93
C HIS A 54 -8.22 10.94 -14.84
N LEU A 55 -8.42 10.09 -13.82
CA LEU A 55 -7.51 9.91 -12.70
C LEU A 55 -7.48 8.44 -12.27
N ALA A 56 -6.40 8.06 -11.61
CA ALA A 56 -6.24 6.79 -10.93
C ALA A 56 -5.80 6.99 -9.48
N VAL A 57 -6.18 6.05 -8.61
CA VAL A 57 -5.85 6.09 -7.18
C VAL A 57 -5.02 4.86 -6.84
N HIS A 58 -3.81 5.10 -6.35
CA HIS A 58 -2.86 4.06 -6.00
C HIS A 58 -2.53 4.10 -4.51
N SER A 59 -2.20 2.96 -3.93
CA SER A 59 -1.34 2.97 -2.74
C SER A 59 0.05 3.41 -3.19
N LEU A 60 0.58 4.50 -2.64
CA LEU A 60 1.79 5.12 -3.18
C LEU A 60 3.03 4.21 -3.11
N LYS A 61 3.07 3.30 -2.13
CA LYS A 61 4.10 2.27 -1.99
C LYS A 61 4.13 1.26 -3.14
N ASP A 62 3.02 1.11 -3.86
CA ASP A 62 2.88 0.15 -4.97
C ASP A 62 3.11 0.84 -6.34
N LEU A 63 3.19 2.19 -6.35
CA LEU A 63 3.47 2.97 -7.55
C LEU A 63 4.99 3.04 -7.78
N PRO A 64 5.51 2.69 -8.98
CA PRO A 64 6.92 2.79 -9.30
C PRO A 64 7.49 4.18 -9.00
N THR A 65 8.76 4.27 -8.58
CA THR A 65 9.40 5.55 -8.23
C THR A 65 9.50 6.52 -9.41
N GLN A 66 9.59 5.98 -10.62
CA GLN A 66 9.51 6.72 -11.88
C GLN A 66 8.09 6.62 -12.44
N ILE A 67 7.45 7.76 -12.68
CA ILE A 67 6.13 7.84 -13.29
C ILE A 67 6.27 7.61 -14.80
N SER A 68 5.30 6.89 -15.37
CA SER A 68 5.27 6.58 -16.80
C SER A 68 5.15 7.84 -17.66
N PRO A 69 5.82 7.90 -18.83
CA PRO A 69 5.70 9.05 -19.73
C PRO A 69 4.24 9.36 -20.08
N GLY A 70 3.90 10.65 -20.15
CA GLY A 70 2.53 11.11 -20.38
C GLY A 70 1.65 11.16 -19.14
N LEU A 71 2.10 10.60 -18.00
CA LEU A 71 1.40 10.65 -16.72
C LEU A 71 2.13 11.52 -15.70
N ALA A 72 1.40 11.94 -14.68
CA ALA A 72 1.90 12.72 -13.56
C ALA A 72 1.29 12.22 -12.25
N LEU A 73 2.10 12.22 -11.18
CA LEU A 73 1.60 12.07 -9.81
C LEU A 73 0.94 13.38 -9.37
N ALA A 74 -0.29 13.58 -9.83
CA ALA A 74 -1.10 14.80 -9.74
C ALA A 74 -1.33 15.28 -8.31
N ALA A 75 -1.59 14.37 -7.37
CA ALA A 75 -1.79 14.72 -5.97
C ALA A 75 -1.33 13.60 -5.02
N VAL A 76 -0.85 13.97 -3.83
CA VAL A 76 -0.65 13.07 -2.71
C VAL A 76 -1.53 13.55 -1.56
N PRO A 77 -2.67 12.89 -1.30
CA PRO A 77 -3.55 13.25 -0.21
C PRO A 77 -2.93 12.99 1.16
N ARG A 78 -3.60 13.51 2.19
CA ARG A 78 -3.20 13.32 3.60
C ARG A 78 -2.83 11.85 3.85
N ARG A 79 -1.61 11.67 4.36
CA ARG A 79 -1.04 10.36 4.66
C ARG A 79 -1.71 9.78 5.91
N GLU A 80 -2.10 8.52 5.81
CA GLU A 80 -2.56 7.75 6.97
C GLU A 80 -1.38 7.16 7.74
N ASP A 81 -1.62 6.61 8.94
CA ASP A 81 -0.58 5.99 9.78
C ASP A 81 0.35 5.06 8.96
N PRO A 82 1.65 5.41 8.82
CA PRO A 82 2.57 4.67 7.98
C PRO A 82 3.07 3.40 8.64
N ARG A 83 2.81 3.16 9.94
CA ARG A 83 3.39 2.06 10.69
C ARG A 83 2.92 0.70 10.18
N ASP A 84 3.80 -0.28 10.34
CA ASP A 84 3.39 -1.69 10.28
C ASP A 84 2.78 -2.11 11.62
N VAL A 85 1.88 -3.07 11.55
CA VAL A 85 1.16 -3.59 12.71
C VAL A 85 1.19 -5.10 12.73
N LEU A 86 1.22 -5.67 13.93
CA LEU A 86 0.99 -7.07 14.20
C LEU A 86 -0.49 -7.32 14.43
N ILE A 87 -1.00 -8.38 13.80
CA ILE A 87 -2.24 -9.02 14.22
C ILE A 87 -1.87 -10.44 14.61
N SER A 88 -1.98 -10.75 15.90
CA SER A 88 -1.78 -12.09 16.42
C SER A 88 -3.13 -12.79 16.61
N ARG A 89 -3.12 -14.12 16.55
CA ARG A 89 -4.34 -14.91 16.78
C ARG A 89 -4.85 -14.78 18.22
N ASP A 90 -3.91 -14.75 19.17
CA ASP A 90 -4.20 -14.89 20.60
C ASP A 90 -4.02 -13.55 21.36
N GLY A 91 -4.00 -12.42 20.65
CA GLY A 91 -3.86 -11.07 21.24
C GLY A 91 -2.48 -10.76 21.83
N GLN A 92 -1.48 -11.58 21.55
CA GLN A 92 -0.10 -11.40 22.01
C GLN A 92 0.68 -10.41 21.14
N ARG A 93 1.40 -9.51 21.81
CA ARG A 93 2.43 -8.66 21.18
C ARG A 93 3.59 -9.51 20.66
N LEU A 94 4.43 -8.96 19.79
CA LEU A 94 5.58 -9.65 19.18
C LEU A 94 6.48 -10.33 20.23
N ALA A 95 6.74 -9.63 21.35
CA ALA A 95 7.55 -10.15 22.44
C ALA A 95 6.91 -11.35 23.17
N GLY A 96 5.58 -11.42 23.19
CA GLY A 96 4.81 -12.49 23.83
C GLY A 96 4.50 -13.69 22.94
N LEU A 97 4.86 -13.63 21.65
CA LEU A 97 4.72 -14.79 20.76
C LEU A 97 5.64 -15.94 21.21
N ALA A 98 5.11 -17.16 21.16
CA ALA A 98 5.84 -18.38 21.47
C ALA A 98 7.14 -18.51 20.66
N LEU A 99 8.09 -19.27 21.20
CA LEU A 99 9.34 -19.59 20.50
C LEU A 99 9.01 -20.27 19.15
N GLN A 100 9.69 -19.86 18.08
CA GLN A 100 9.46 -20.38 16.71
C GLN A 100 8.06 -20.08 16.15
N ALA A 101 7.33 -19.09 16.67
CA ALA A 101 6.01 -18.72 16.16
C ALA A 101 6.03 -18.41 14.65
N ARG A 102 4.96 -18.83 13.95
CA ARG A 102 4.79 -18.65 12.51
C ARG A 102 4.18 -17.28 12.20
N VAL A 103 4.95 -16.41 11.57
CA VAL A 103 4.54 -15.03 11.24
C VAL A 103 4.42 -14.84 9.74
N GLY A 104 3.21 -14.49 9.30
CA GLY A 104 2.89 -14.34 7.88
C GLY A 104 3.28 -12.98 7.29
N THR A 105 4.19 -12.98 6.31
CA THR A 105 4.48 -11.84 5.45
C THR A 105 5.24 -12.27 4.19
N SER A 106 4.86 -11.72 3.03
CA SER A 106 5.66 -11.86 1.79
C SER A 106 6.57 -10.67 1.51
N SER A 107 6.65 -9.69 2.41
CA SER A 107 7.57 -8.55 2.28
C SER A 107 8.95 -8.90 2.82
N ILE A 108 9.97 -8.83 1.95
CA ILE A 108 11.38 -9.02 2.34
C ILE A 108 11.82 -8.03 3.43
N ARG A 109 11.35 -6.77 3.35
CA ARG A 109 11.60 -5.72 4.35
C ARG A 109 11.08 -6.13 5.72
N ARG A 110 9.83 -6.61 5.79
CA ARG A 110 9.22 -7.04 7.05
C ARG A 110 9.90 -8.29 7.60
N ALA A 111 10.19 -9.27 6.74
CA ALA A 111 10.87 -10.50 7.11
C ALA A 111 12.24 -10.23 7.74
N ALA A 112 13.05 -9.38 7.10
CA ALA A 112 14.37 -8.99 7.60
C ALA A 112 14.30 -8.31 8.98
N GLN A 113 13.41 -7.33 9.13
CA GLN A 113 13.25 -6.60 10.40
C GLN A 113 12.69 -7.49 11.52
N LEU A 114 11.72 -8.37 11.23
CA LEU A 114 11.23 -9.35 12.20
C LEU A 114 12.34 -10.30 12.65
N LYS A 115 13.17 -10.78 11.71
CA LYS A 115 14.29 -11.67 12.02
C LYS A 115 15.40 -10.97 12.80
N HIS A 116 15.57 -9.68 12.61
CA HIS A 116 16.49 -8.88 13.44
C HIS A 116 16.00 -8.79 14.89
N LEU A 117 14.70 -8.53 15.10
CA LEU A 117 14.11 -8.39 16.44
C LEU A 117 13.92 -9.73 17.16
N ARG A 118 13.52 -10.77 16.42
CA ARG A 118 13.24 -12.12 16.93
C ARG A 118 13.74 -13.16 15.92
N PRO A 119 15.04 -13.54 16.00
CA PRO A 119 15.67 -14.48 15.06
C PRO A 119 14.99 -15.85 14.97
N ASP A 120 14.30 -16.27 16.04
CA ASP A 120 13.63 -17.57 16.14
C ASP A 120 12.35 -17.68 15.31
N LEU A 121 11.70 -16.59 14.92
CA LEU A 121 10.39 -16.64 14.24
C LEU A 121 10.42 -17.44 12.93
N GLN A 122 9.38 -18.18 12.61
CA GLN A 122 9.22 -18.83 11.32
C GLN A 122 8.46 -17.89 10.38
N ILE A 123 9.15 -17.31 9.38
CA ILE A 123 8.52 -16.37 8.46
C ILE A 123 7.86 -17.13 7.31
N GLU A 124 6.55 -17.01 7.21
CA GLU A 124 5.73 -17.73 6.23
C GLU A 124 5.21 -16.78 5.14
N PRO A 125 5.26 -17.17 3.85
CA PRO A 125 4.68 -16.37 2.77
C PRO A 125 3.17 -16.14 2.97
N LEU A 126 2.75 -14.89 2.90
CA LEU A 126 1.35 -14.51 3.05
C LEU A 126 0.86 -13.60 1.93
N ARG A 127 -0.10 -14.12 1.17
CA ARG A 127 -0.69 -13.48 0.00
C ARG A 127 -2.21 -13.50 0.01
N GLY A 128 -2.77 -12.66 -0.86
CA GLY A 128 -4.18 -12.36 -0.99
C GLY A 128 -4.48 -10.93 -0.57
N ASN A 129 -5.74 -10.52 -0.79
CA ASN A 129 -6.28 -9.30 -0.21
C ASN A 129 -6.35 -9.40 1.33
N LEU A 130 -6.70 -8.30 1.99
CA LEU A 130 -6.78 -8.21 3.45
C LEU A 130 -7.63 -9.33 4.06
N ASP A 131 -8.83 -9.56 3.51
CA ASP A 131 -9.75 -10.58 4.01
C ASP A 131 -9.17 -11.99 3.95
N THR A 132 -8.51 -12.33 2.85
CA THR A 132 -7.85 -13.63 2.68
C THR A 132 -6.73 -13.82 3.70
N ARG A 133 -5.99 -12.76 4.01
CA ARG A 133 -4.90 -12.80 4.99
C ARG A 133 -5.43 -12.97 6.41
N LEU A 134 -6.45 -12.20 6.79
CA LEU A 134 -7.11 -12.30 8.09
C LEU A 134 -7.76 -13.67 8.27
N ARG A 135 -8.40 -14.22 7.23
CA ARG A 135 -8.97 -15.57 7.27
C ARG A 135 -7.90 -16.63 7.54
N LYS A 136 -6.76 -16.59 6.84
CA LYS A 136 -5.64 -17.53 7.06
C LYS A 136 -5.10 -17.49 8.50
N LEU A 137 -5.08 -16.31 9.12
CA LEU A 137 -4.73 -16.18 10.54
C LEU A 137 -5.77 -16.86 11.45
N ARG A 138 -7.07 -16.60 11.23
CA ARG A 138 -8.17 -17.20 12.02
C ARG A 138 -8.24 -18.71 11.89
N GLU A 139 -7.91 -19.25 10.72
CA GLU A 139 -7.84 -20.69 10.47
C GLU A 139 -6.65 -21.39 11.18
N GLY A 140 -5.83 -20.67 11.96
CA GLY A 140 -4.73 -21.26 12.74
C GLY A 140 -3.51 -21.65 11.91
N ARG A 141 -3.46 -21.27 10.63
CA ARG A 141 -2.31 -21.54 9.75
C ARG A 141 -1.07 -20.74 10.14
N LEU A 142 -1.28 -19.62 10.83
CA LEU A 142 -0.27 -18.67 11.28
C LEU A 142 -0.58 -18.27 12.73
N ASP A 143 0.46 -17.86 13.47
CA ASP A 143 0.33 -17.38 14.84
C ASP A 143 0.18 -15.85 14.87
N ALA A 144 0.80 -15.17 13.89
CA ALA A 144 0.57 -13.75 13.65
C ALA A 144 0.78 -13.38 12.18
N ILE A 145 0.33 -12.19 11.78
CA ILE A 145 0.59 -11.59 10.48
C ILE A 145 1.02 -10.13 10.64
N VAL A 146 1.81 -9.63 9.69
CA VAL A 146 2.19 -8.21 9.65
C VAL A 146 1.55 -7.50 8.46
N LEU A 147 0.85 -6.40 8.75
CA LEU A 147 0.12 -5.58 7.79
C LEU A 147 0.48 -4.10 7.96
N ALA A 148 0.03 -3.25 7.03
CA ALA A 148 0.15 -1.80 7.19
C ALA A 148 -1.07 -1.27 7.96
N ALA A 149 -0.86 -0.42 8.96
CA ALA A 149 -1.93 0.17 9.77
C ALA A 149 -3.00 0.83 8.88
N ALA A 150 -2.57 1.67 7.94
CA ALA A 150 -3.44 2.37 6.99
C ALA A 150 -4.45 1.47 6.25
N GLY A 151 -4.07 0.22 5.94
CA GLY A 151 -4.96 -0.72 5.25
C GLY A 151 -6.12 -1.17 6.13
N LEU A 152 -5.87 -1.37 7.44
CA LEU A 152 -6.89 -1.78 8.40
C LEU A 152 -7.80 -0.60 8.78
N VAL A 153 -7.20 0.58 9.03
CA VAL A 153 -7.94 1.80 9.37
C VAL A 153 -8.96 2.15 8.27
N ARG A 154 -8.53 2.14 6.99
CA ARG A 154 -9.41 2.42 5.85
C ARG A 154 -10.56 1.42 5.68
N MET A 155 -10.39 0.20 6.18
CA MET A 155 -11.40 -0.85 6.13
C MET A 155 -12.25 -0.91 7.39
N GLY A 156 -12.01 -0.02 8.37
CA GLY A 156 -12.72 -0.04 9.65
C GLY A 156 -12.37 -1.26 10.51
N LEU A 157 -11.13 -1.77 10.40
CA LEU A 157 -10.64 -2.97 11.09
C LEU A 157 -9.48 -2.69 12.05
N ALA A 158 -9.40 -1.45 12.57
CA ALA A 158 -8.30 -1.03 13.44
C ALA A 158 -8.30 -1.76 14.80
N GLU A 159 -9.48 -2.19 15.25
CA GLU A 159 -9.68 -2.97 16.47
C GLU A 159 -9.03 -4.35 16.45
N GLN A 160 -8.70 -4.88 15.27
CA GLN A 160 -7.96 -6.14 15.13
C GLN A 160 -6.45 -5.98 15.36
N ILE A 161 -5.94 -4.75 15.45
CA ILE A 161 -4.51 -4.50 15.64
C ILE A 161 -4.09 -4.91 17.05
N THR A 162 -3.16 -5.86 17.14
CA THR A 162 -2.59 -6.27 18.43
C THR A 162 -1.46 -5.34 18.87
N GLU A 163 -0.64 -4.90 17.92
CA GLU A 163 0.52 -4.07 18.20
C GLU A 163 0.85 -3.18 17.02
N TYR A 164 1.17 -1.91 17.31
CA TYR A 164 1.83 -1.01 16.38
C TYR A 164 3.34 -1.10 16.57
N PHE A 165 4.07 -1.33 15.48
CA PHE A 165 5.52 -1.25 15.53
C PHE A 165 5.97 0.21 15.46
N ALA A 166 6.88 0.60 16.36
CA ALA A 166 7.48 1.94 16.36
C ALA A 166 8.40 2.10 15.14
N GLU A 167 8.33 3.26 14.48
CA GLU A 167 9.00 3.52 13.19
C GLU A 167 10.54 3.39 13.30
N GLU A 168 11.09 3.72 14.48
CA GLU A 168 12.51 3.65 14.80
C GLU A 168 13.03 2.21 14.85
N THR A 169 12.14 1.26 15.18
CA THR A 169 12.48 -0.17 15.33
C THR A 169 12.02 -1.02 14.15
N PHE A 170 11.03 -0.52 13.41
CA PHE A 170 10.42 -1.22 12.29
C PHE A 170 10.08 -0.21 11.18
N CYS A 171 11.09 0.14 10.40
CA CYS A 171 11.01 1.12 9.35
C CYS A 171 9.93 0.74 8.31
N PRO A 172 8.93 1.61 8.05
CA PRO A 172 7.88 1.38 7.05
C PRO A 172 8.39 1.20 5.61
N ALA A 173 7.49 0.77 4.72
CA ALA A 173 7.79 0.86 3.28
C ALA A 173 7.70 2.32 2.82
N VAL A 174 8.52 2.68 1.83
CA VAL A 174 8.47 3.97 1.13
C VAL A 174 7.04 4.23 0.63
N GLY A 175 6.48 5.39 0.95
CA GLY A 175 5.11 5.76 0.60
C GLY A 175 4.01 4.99 1.35
N GLN A 176 4.34 4.17 2.36
CA GLN A 176 3.32 3.45 3.13
C GLN A 176 2.39 4.43 3.85
N GLY A 177 1.09 4.14 3.81
CA GLY A 177 0.06 5.03 4.37
C GLY A 177 -0.38 6.14 3.42
N ALA A 178 0.41 6.50 2.41
CA ALA A 178 0.04 7.51 1.43
C ALA A 178 -0.76 6.90 0.27
N LEU A 179 -1.69 7.69 -0.28
CA LEU A 179 -2.27 7.45 -1.59
C LEU A 179 -1.54 8.32 -2.62
N GLY A 180 -1.43 7.83 -3.85
CA GLY A 180 -0.98 8.60 -5.00
C GLY A 180 -2.12 8.73 -6.00
N ILE A 181 -2.42 9.97 -6.42
CA ILE A 181 -3.37 10.23 -7.49
C ILE A 181 -2.58 10.47 -8.77
N GLU A 182 -2.78 9.61 -9.76
CA GLU A 182 -2.15 9.71 -11.07
C GLU A 182 -3.16 10.24 -12.09
N ALA A 183 -2.69 11.08 -13.03
CA ALA A 183 -3.49 11.61 -14.13
C ALA A 183 -2.61 11.88 -15.35
N ARG A 184 -3.22 12.19 -16.50
CA ARG A 184 -2.46 12.64 -17.68
C ARG A 184 -1.75 13.96 -17.40
N ALA A 185 -0.49 14.04 -17.78
CA ALA A 185 0.35 15.21 -17.54
C ALA A 185 -0.12 16.47 -18.32
N GLU A 186 -0.78 16.27 -19.46
CA GLU A 186 -1.30 17.35 -20.32
C GLU A 186 -2.73 17.81 -19.94
N ASP A 187 -3.41 17.09 -19.05
CA ASP A 187 -4.80 17.38 -18.66
C ASP A 187 -4.83 18.46 -17.57
N ALA A 188 -4.57 19.70 -17.97
CA ALA A 188 -4.46 20.83 -17.05
C ALA A 188 -5.74 21.09 -16.23
N GLU A 189 -6.92 20.74 -16.77
CA GLU A 189 -8.18 20.88 -16.06
C GLU A 189 -8.28 19.87 -14.91
N THR A 190 -8.03 18.58 -15.20
CA THR A 190 -8.02 17.54 -14.18
C THR A 190 -6.94 17.82 -13.13
N LEU A 191 -5.73 18.19 -13.54
CA LEU A 191 -4.64 18.52 -12.60
C LEU A 191 -5.02 19.67 -11.64
N ARG A 192 -5.67 20.73 -12.15
CA ARG A 192 -6.16 21.83 -11.30
C ARG A 192 -7.22 21.36 -10.30
N ALA A 193 -8.14 20.50 -10.72
CA ALA A 193 -9.17 19.96 -9.83
C ALA A 193 -8.55 19.08 -8.72
N LEU A 194 -7.55 18.26 -9.09
CA LEU A 194 -6.87 17.35 -8.15
C LEU A 194 -5.95 18.06 -7.16
N ALA A 195 -5.50 19.28 -7.46
CA ALA A 195 -4.65 20.07 -6.55
C ALA A 195 -5.30 20.31 -5.17
N LEU A 196 -6.64 20.30 -5.10
CA LEU A 196 -7.39 20.42 -3.84
C LEU A 196 -7.21 19.22 -2.90
N LEU A 197 -6.80 18.07 -3.44
CA LEU A 197 -6.51 16.87 -2.66
C LEU A 197 -5.08 16.84 -2.12
N GLU A 198 -4.20 17.74 -2.57
CA GLU A 198 -2.78 17.71 -2.22
C GLU A 198 -2.58 18.04 -0.74
N ASP A 199 -1.85 17.16 -0.04
CA ASP A 199 -1.30 17.45 1.27
C ASP A 199 0.21 17.67 1.14
N ARG A 200 0.65 18.90 1.41
CA ARG A 200 2.06 19.30 1.22
C ARG A 200 3.03 18.46 2.05
N TRP A 201 2.64 18.05 3.26
CA TRP A 201 3.51 17.27 4.13
C TRP A 201 3.67 15.84 3.62
N ALA A 202 2.57 15.20 3.25
CA ALA A 202 2.57 13.88 2.61
C ALA A 202 3.38 13.90 1.30
N ARG A 203 3.23 14.95 0.48
CA ARG A 203 4.01 15.14 -0.74
C ARG A 203 5.51 15.17 -0.48
N VAL A 204 5.95 16.06 0.41
CA VAL A 204 7.38 16.26 0.69
C VAL A 204 7.99 15.01 1.29
N SER A 205 7.36 14.41 2.30
CA SER A 205 7.89 13.21 2.96
C SER A 205 8.01 12.04 1.98
N THR A 206 6.97 11.80 1.18
CA THR A 206 6.96 10.68 0.23
C THR A 206 7.87 10.92 -0.96
N THR A 207 8.08 12.17 -1.37
CA THR A 207 9.07 12.52 -2.41
C THR A 207 10.48 12.22 -1.93
N ALA A 208 10.82 12.55 -0.67
CA ALA A 208 12.11 12.23 -0.10
C ALA A 208 12.35 10.70 -0.03
N GLU A 209 11.37 9.96 0.51
CA GLU A 209 11.42 8.49 0.60
C GLU A 209 11.58 7.83 -0.79
N ARG A 210 10.79 8.27 -1.77
CA ARG A 210 10.82 7.74 -3.15
C ARG A 210 12.11 8.11 -3.87
N SER A 211 12.67 9.28 -3.60
CA SER A 211 13.97 9.69 -4.13
C SER A 211 15.07 8.79 -3.61
N LEU A 212 15.09 8.49 -2.30
CA LEU A 212 16.05 7.54 -1.73
C LEU A 212 15.92 6.15 -2.39
N LEU A 213 14.70 5.60 -2.45
CA LEU A 213 14.46 4.29 -3.06
C LEU A 213 14.93 4.25 -4.51
N ARG A 214 14.65 5.30 -5.29
CA ARG A 214 15.09 5.41 -6.68
C ARG A 214 16.61 5.33 -6.83
N HIS A 215 17.37 5.90 -5.89
CA HIS A 215 18.84 5.87 -5.93
C HIS A 215 19.42 4.52 -5.51
N LEU A 216 18.69 3.72 -4.73
CA LEU A 216 19.13 2.40 -4.27
C LEU A 216 18.94 1.29 -5.31
N GLY A 217 18.10 1.50 -6.33
CA GLY A 217 17.78 0.54 -7.39
C GLY A 217 16.47 -0.22 -7.16
#